data_AF-A0A8T2QHL2-F1
#
_entry.id   AF-A0A8T2QHL2-F1
#
_cell.length_a   1.000
_cell.length_b   1.000
_cell.length_c   1.000
_cell.angle_alpha   90.00
_cell.angle_beta   90.00
_cell.angle_gamma   90.00
#
_symmetry.space_group_name_H-M   'P 1'
#
loop_
_entity.id
_entity.type
_entity.pdbx_description
1 polymer ?
#
loop_
_entity_poly.entity_id
_entity_poly.type
_entity_poly.pdbx_seq_one_letter_code
_entity_poly.pdbx_strand_id
1 'polypeptide(L)'
;MYVCMYVCMYVCMYVCMYVCMYVCMYVCMYVCMYVCMYVCMYVCMYVCMYVCMYVCMYVCMYVCMYVCMYVCMYVCMYVCMYVCMYVCMYVCMYVCMYVCIIYIYIYIYIYIYIYISRWFHTFGKVHVRYVVGRFGTKRYVSYKHINNHKNVTSYNYVSQHILNYCP
;
A
#
# COMPACT_ATOMS: atom_id res chain seq x y z
N MET A 1 -69.21 75.19 -62.00
CA MET A 1 -67.95 74.43 -62.21
C MET A 1 -66.86 74.78 -61.21
N TYR A 2 -66.55 76.06 -60.95
CA TYR A 2 -65.50 76.45 -59.98
C TYR A 2 -65.72 75.93 -58.55
N VAL A 3 -66.96 75.97 -58.05
CA VAL A 3 -67.28 75.48 -56.70
C VAL A 3 -67.03 73.97 -56.58
N CYS A 4 -67.46 73.17 -57.58
CA CYS A 4 -67.23 71.72 -57.57
C CYS A 4 -65.73 71.38 -57.63
N MET A 5 -64.94 72.09 -58.45
CA MET A 5 -63.49 71.90 -58.53
C MET A 5 -62.79 72.25 -57.21
N TYR A 6 -63.20 73.34 -56.56
CA TYR A 6 -62.63 73.76 -55.29
C TYR A 6 -62.95 72.76 -54.16
N VAL A 7 -64.21 72.31 -54.08
CA VAL A 7 -64.62 71.31 -53.07
C VAL A 7 -63.91 69.97 -53.31
N CYS A 8 -63.84 69.48 -54.56
CA CYS A 8 -63.09 68.25 -54.86
C CYS A 8 -61.61 68.37 -54.49
N MET A 9 -60.95 69.47 -54.84
CA MET A 9 -59.54 69.70 -54.50
C MET A 9 -59.32 69.75 -52.99
N TYR A 10 -60.18 70.47 -52.26
CA TYR A 10 -60.07 70.60 -50.81
C TYR A 10 -60.31 69.26 -50.10
N VAL A 11 -61.35 68.52 -50.50
CA VAL A 11 -61.67 67.21 -49.92
C VAL A 11 -60.56 66.20 -50.25
N CYS A 12 -60.10 66.12 -51.49
CA CYS A 12 -58.98 65.24 -51.85
C CYS A 12 -57.71 65.56 -51.07
N MET A 13 -57.34 66.85 -50.98
CA MET A 13 -56.14 67.26 -50.24
C MET A 13 -56.26 66.96 -48.75
N TYR A 14 -57.41 67.26 -48.15
CA TYR A 14 -57.63 67.03 -46.73
C TYR A 14 -57.66 65.55 -46.40
N VAL A 15 -58.37 64.74 -47.18
CA VAL A 15 -58.45 63.28 -46.99
C VAL A 15 -57.08 62.64 -47.23
N CYS A 16 -56.37 62.99 -48.31
CA CYS A 16 -55.03 62.45 -48.55
C CYS A 16 -54.05 62.84 -47.44
N MET A 17 -54.03 64.09 -46.99
CA MET A 17 -53.14 64.54 -45.92
C MET A 17 -53.48 63.86 -44.60
N TYR A 18 -54.76 63.80 -44.24
CA TYR A 18 -55.20 63.22 -42.97
C TYR A 18 -54.97 61.71 -42.94
N VAL A 19 -55.32 61.00 -44.01
CA VAL A 19 -55.12 59.55 -44.11
C VAL A 19 -53.63 59.22 -44.16
N CYS A 20 -52.83 59.91 -44.97
CA CYS A 20 -51.38 59.65 -45.00
C CYS A 20 -50.73 59.93 -43.66
N MET A 21 -51.02 61.07 -43.01
CA MET A 21 -50.44 61.41 -41.71
C MET A 21 -50.88 60.43 -40.63
N TYR A 22 -52.17 60.10 -40.56
CA TYR A 22 -52.70 59.22 -39.53
C TYR A 22 -52.21 57.79 -39.71
N VAL A 23 -52.25 57.26 -40.94
CA VAL A 23 -51.77 55.90 -41.23
C VAL A 23 -50.26 55.81 -41.03
N CYS A 24 -49.47 56.75 -41.54
CA CYS A 24 -48.02 56.72 -41.34
C CYS A 24 -47.66 56.83 -39.85
N MET A 25 -48.27 57.75 -39.11
CA MET A 25 -47.97 57.91 -37.68
C MET A 25 -48.42 56.69 -36.87
N TYR A 26 -49.63 56.19 -37.12
CA TYR A 26 -50.16 55.07 -36.36
C TYR A 26 -49.42 53.78 -36.69
N VAL A 27 -49.16 53.49 -37.97
CA VAL A 27 -48.41 52.29 -38.37
C VAL A 27 -46.97 52.39 -37.89
N CYS A 28 -46.26 53.51 -38.07
CA CYS A 28 -44.89 53.63 -37.58
C CYS A 28 -44.83 53.50 -36.06
N MET A 29 -45.69 54.20 -35.31
CA MET A 29 -45.69 54.13 -33.85
C MET A 29 -46.05 52.73 -33.36
N TYR A 30 -47.10 52.14 -33.90
CA TYR A 30 -47.57 50.84 -33.44
C TYR A 30 -46.60 49.72 -33.83
N VAL A 31 -46.11 49.71 -35.08
CA VAL A 31 -45.13 48.70 -35.52
C VAL A 31 -43.81 48.87 -34.79
N CYS A 32 -43.27 50.09 -34.69
CA CYS A 32 -42.02 50.30 -33.95
C CYS A 32 -42.16 49.93 -32.48
N MET A 33 -43.20 50.41 -31.79
CA MET A 33 -43.39 50.10 -30.38
C MET A 33 -43.63 48.62 -30.15
N TYR A 34 -44.52 48.00 -30.92
CA TYR A 34 -44.90 46.60 -30.71
C TYR A 34 -43.78 45.66 -31.11
N VAL A 35 -43.14 45.87 -32.25
CA VAL A 35 -42.01 45.03 -32.69
C VAL A 35 -40.81 45.24 -31.77
N CYS A 36 -40.42 46.48 -31.46
CA CYS A 36 -39.28 46.69 -30.56
C CYS A 36 -39.56 46.13 -29.17
N MET A 37 -40.73 46.40 -28.57
CA MET A 37 -41.04 45.88 -27.23
C MET A 37 -41.14 44.37 -27.22
N TYR A 38 -41.87 43.78 -28.17
CA TYR A 38 -42.11 42.34 -28.17
C TYR A 38 -40.85 41.56 -28.54
N VAL A 39 -40.11 41.99 -29.57
CA VAL A 39 -38.86 41.33 -29.96
C VAL A 39 -37.81 41.52 -28.87
N CYS A 40 -37.59 42.73 -28.34
CA CYS A 40 -36.62 42.92 -27.27
C CYS A 40 -36.99 42.13 -26.02
N MET A 41 -38.24 42.19 -25.56
CA MET A 41 -38.65 41.46 -24.36
C MET A 41 -38.56 39.95 -24.57
N TYR A 42 -39.09 39.43 -25.68
CA TYR A 42 -39.13 37.99 -25.92
C TYR A 42 -37.75 37.43 -26.18
N VAL A 43 -36.94 38.09 -27.02
CA VAL A 43 -35.56 37.64 -27.30
C VAL A 43 -34.70 37.77 -26.05
N CYS A 44 -34.73 38.90 -25.33
CA CYS A 44 -33.94 39.03 -24.10
C CYS A 44 -34.37 38.02 -23.05
N MET A 45 -35.68 37.87 -22.78
CA MET A 45 -36.15 36.90 -21.78
C MET A 45 -35.85 35.46 -22.18
N TYR A 46 -36.12 35.10 -23.43
CA TYR A 46 -35.90 33.73 -23.89
C TYR A 46 -34.42 33.39 -23.96
N VAL A 47 -33.59 34.26 -24.53
CA VAL A 47 -32.14 34.04 -24.61
C VAL A 47 -31.53 34.03 -23.21
N CYS A 48 -31.85 35.00 -22.34
CA CYS A 48 -31.32 35.00 -20.98
C CYS A 48 -31.76 33.76 -20.21
N MET A 49 -33.05 33.41 -20.21
CA MET A 49 -33.55 32.24 -19.48
C MET A 49 -32.97 30.95 -20.04
N TYR A 50 -32.98 30.76 -21.36
CA TYR A 50 -32.53 29.52 -21.98
C TYR A 50 -31.02 29.36 -21.87
N VAL A 51 -30.24 30.42 -22.14
CA VAL A 51 -28.77 30.37 -22.03
C VAL A 51 -28.39 30.21 -20.57
N CYS A 52 -28.95 30.98 -19.63
CA CYS A 52 -28.62 30.80 -18.21
C CYS A 52 -29.01 29.41 -17.71
N MET A 53 -30.23 28.94 -17.98
CA MET A 53 -30.66 27.61 -17.52
C MET A 53 -29.83 26.51 -18.16
N TYR A 54 -29.62 26.54 -19.48
CA TYR A 54 -28.89 25.49 -20.18
C TYR A 54 -27.41 25.49 -19.80
N VAL A 55 -26.75 26.66 -19.78
CA VAL A 55 -25.34 26.76 -19.39
C VAL A 55 -25.18 26.39 -17.92
N CYS A 56 -25.99 26.91 -17.00
CA CYS A 56 -25.88 26.54 -15.59
C CYS A 56 -26.14 25.05 -15.38
N MET A 57 -27.24 24.50 -15.93
CA MET A 57 -27.55 23.08 -15.75
C MET A 57 -26.48 22.19 -16.38
N TYR A 58 -26.08 22.47 -17.63
CA TYR A 58 -25.12 21.63 -18.34
C TYR A 58 -23.72 21.74 -17.72
N VAL A 59 -23.24 22.95 -17.43
CA VAL A 59 -21.93 23.14 -16.80
C VAL A 59 -21.94 22.56 -15.40
N CYS A 60 -22.94 22.86 -14.55
CA CYS A 60 -22.98 22.30 -13.20
C CYS A 60 -23.09 20.76 -13.24
N MET A 61 -24.01 20.20 -14.01
CA MET A 61 -24.17 18.74 -14.07
C MET A 61 -22.92 18.06 -14.65
N TYR A 62 -22.40 18.56 -15.77
CA TYR A 62 -21.26 17.94 -16.43
C TYR A 62 -19.98 18.10 -15.61
N VAL A 63 -19.70 19.29 -15.09
CA VAL A 63 -18.51 19.51 -14.26
C VAL A 63 -18.63 18.74 -12.95
N CYS A 64 -19.76 18.80 -12.24
CA CYS A 64 -19.93 18.05 -11.01
C CYS A 64 -19.84 16.54 -11.26
N MET A 65 -20.58 15.99 -12.24
CA MET A 65 -20.54 14.55 -12.52
C MET A 65 -19.15 14.11 -12.98
N TYR A 66 -18.53 14.82 -13.91
CA TYR A 66 -17.24 14.43 -14.47
C TYR A 66 -16.14 14.57 -13.43
N VAL A 67 -16.08 15.70 -12.70
CA VAL A 67 -15.07 15.89 -11.64
C VAL A 67 -15.29 14.90 -10.51
N CYS A 68 -16.52 14.72 -10.00
CA CYS A 68 -16.78 13.76 -8.94
C CYS A 68 -16.47 12.34 -9.39
N MET A 69 -16.96 11.89 -10.54
CA MET A 69 -16.70 10.53 -11.04
C MET A 69 -15.21 10.32 -11.30
N TYR A 70 -14.54 11.25 -11.97
CA TYR A 70 -13.14 11.09 -12.33
C TYR A 70 -12.25 11.15 -11.10
N VAL A 71 -12.46 12.11 -10.19
CA VAL A 71 -11.70 12.22 -8.95
C VAL A 71 -11.97 11.02 -8.05
N CYS A 72 -13.23 10.63 -7.83
CA CYS A 72 -13.54 9.47 -6.99
C CYS A 72 -12.98 8.18 -7.60
N MET A 73 -13.21 7.92 -8.89
CA MET A 73 -12.69 6.70 -9.53
C MET A 73 -11.17 6.68 -9.55
N TYR A 74 -10.52 7.78 -9.94
CA TYR A 74 -9.07 7.82 -10.04
C TYR A 74 -8.42 7.76 -8.66
N VAL A 75 -8.88 8.55 -7.69
CA VAL A 75 -8.33 8.52 -6.33
C VAL A 75 -8.61 7.17 -5.68
N CYS A 76 -9.83 6.65 -5.71
CA CYS A 76 -10.14 5.35 -5.12
C CYS A 76 -9.34 4.23 -5.79
N MET A 77 -9.36 4.14 -7.13
CA MET A 77 -8.64 3.08 -7.83
C MET A 77 -7.14 3.20 -7.63
N TYR A 78 -6.56 4.39 -7.80
CA TYR A 78 -5.13 4.58 -7.72
C TYR A 78 -4.65 4.38 -6.28
N VAL A 79 -5.28 5.02 -5.30
CA VAL A 79 -4.89 4.87 -3.88
C VAL A 79 -5.11 3.44 -3.42
N CYS A 80 -6.27 2.83 -3.67
CA CYS A 80 -6.50 1.45 -3.24
C CYS A 80 -5.52 0.49 -3.94
N MET A 81 -5.34 0.59 -5.25
CA MET A 81 -4.42 -0.31 -5.98
C MET A 81 -2.98 -0.09 -5.55
N TYR A 82 -2.48 1.15 -5.53
CA TYR A 82 -1.09 1.40 -5.14
C TYR A 82 -0.85 1.05 -3.69
N VAL A 83 -1.68 1.52 -2.76
CA VAL A 83 -1.47 1.26 -1.34
C VAL A 83 -1.61 -0.23 -1.06
N CYS A 84 -2.65 -0.90 -1.55
CA CYS A 84 -2.80 -2.34 -1.31
C CYS A 84 -1.67 -3.13 -1.97
N MET A 85 -1.34 -2.89 -3.24
CA MET A 85 -0.28 -3.64 -3.91
C MET A 85 1.08 -3.36 -3.27
N TYR A 86 1.42 -2.11 -3.01
CA TYR A 86 2.72 -1.74 -2.47
C TYR A 86 2.87 -2.21 -1.03
N VAL A 87 1.87 -1.96 -0.17
CA VAL A 87 1.91 -2.41 1.22
C VAL A 87 1.92 -3.94 1.28
N CYS A 88 1.03 -4.63 0.55
CA CYS A 88 1.02 -6.09 0.58
C CYS A 88 2.34 -6.67 0.04
N MET A 89 2.84 -6.20 -1.10
CA MET A 89 4.11 -6.71 -1.66
C MET A 89 5.29 -6.41 -0.74
N TYR A 90 5.41 -5.19 -0.24
CA TYR A 90 6.54 -4.77 0.57
C TYR A 90 6.52 -5.46 1.94
N VAL A 91 5.36 -5.51 2.60
CA VAL A 91 5.20 -6.18 3.90
C VAL A 91 5.41 -7.68 3.74
N CYS A 92 4.79 -8.34 2.75
CA CYS A 92 4.99 -9.77 2.53
C CYS A 92 6.46 -10.09 2.23
N MET A 93 7.12 -9.34 1.35
CA MET A 93 8.53 -9.56 1.02
C MET A 93 9.43 -9.34 2.24
N TYR A 94 9.26 -8.25 2.99
CA TYR A 94 10.07 -7.97 4.17
C TYR A 94 9.87 -8.99 5.27
N VAL A 95 8.62 -9.33 5.59
CA VAL A 95 8.29 -10.29 6.64
C VAL A 95 8.83 -11.67 6.25
N CYS A 96 8.61 -12.13 5.02
CA CYS A 96 9.16 -13.41 4.55
C CYS A 96 10.69 -13.43 4.64
N MET A 97 11.37 -12.38 4.18
CA MET A 97 12.83 -12.30 4.24
C MET A 97 13.34 -12.32 5.68
N TYR A 98 12.73 -11.54 6.58
CA TYR A 98 13.11 -11.52 8.00
C TYR A 98 12.91 -12.88 8.67
N VAL A 99 11.76 -13.52 8.45
CA VAL A 99 11.47 -14.84 9.00
C VAL A 99 12.46 -15.89 8.48
N CYS A 100 12.77 -15.87 7.18
CA CYS A 100 13.77 -16.76 6.58
C CYS A 100 15.16 -16.56 7.20
N ILE A 101 15.60 -15.31 7.39
CA ILE A 101 16.90 -15.00 8.01
C ILE A 101 16.94 -15.50 9.46
N ILE A 102 15.88 -15.27 10.24
CA ILE A 102 15.79 -15.75 11.62
C ILE A 102 15.86 -17.29 11.66
N TYR A 103 15.13 -17.97 10.77
CA TYR A 103 15.15 -19.43 10.70
C TYR A 103 16.55 -19.97 10.38
N ILE A 104 17.25 -19.36 9.41
CA ILE A 104 18.64 -19.71 9.07
C ILE A 104 19.55 -19.49 10.29
N TYR A 105 19.39 -18.37 11.00
CA TYR A 105 20.21 -18.06 12.17
C TYR A 105 20.00 -19.08 13.30
N ILE A 106 18.75 -19.45 13.57
CA ILE A 106 18.39 -20.49 14.55
C ILE A 106 18.98 -21.84 14.13
N TYR A 107 18.84 -22.21 12.85
CA TYR A 107 19.39 -23.46 12.34
C TYR A 107 20.92 -23.54 12.52
N ILE A 108 21.63 -22.47 12.17
CA ILE A 108 23.09 -22.36 12.36
C ILE A 108 23.43 -22.47 13.85
N TYR A 109 22.72 -21.76 14.72
CA TYR A 109 22.95 -21.79 16.15
C TYR A 109 22.77 -23.19 16.73
N ILE A 110 21.68 -23.89 16.37
CA ILE A 110 21.42 -25.26 16.79
C ILE A 110 22.50 -26.20 16.26
N TYR A 111 22.88 -26.07 14.99
CA TYR A 111 23.93 -26.92 14.40
C TYR A 111 25.27 -26.75 15.13
N ILE A 112 25.67 -25.51 15.41
CA ILE A 112 26.88 -25.21 16.18
C ILE A 112 26.76 -25.79 17.59
N TYR A 113 25.63 -25.60 18.27
CA TYR A 113 25.41 -26.12 19.62
C TYR A 113 25.49 -27.66 19.67
N ILE A 114 24.88 -28.35 18.70
CA ILE A 114 24.97 -29.81 18.58
C ILE A 114 26.41 -30.24 18.29
N TYR A 115 27.10 -29.55 17.39
CA TYR A 115 28.48 -29.88 17.04
C TYR A 115 29.41 -29.73 18.25
N ILE A 116 29.30 -28.62 18.98
CA ILE A 116 30.06 -28.34 20.20
C ILE A 116 29.73 -29.36 21.28
N SER A 117 28.45 -29.58 21.59
CA SER A 117 28.04 -30.55 22.62
C SER A 117 28.50 -31.97 22.30
N ARG A 118 28.42 -32.38 21.03
CA ARG A 118 28.89 -33.68 20.57
C ARG A 118 30.40 -33.78 20.64
N TRP A 119 31.14 -32.72 20.28
CA TRP A 119 32.60 -32.64 20.45
C TRP A 119 32.99 -32.76 21.93
N PHE A 120 32.38 -31.99 22.83
CA PHE A 120 32.61 -32.10 24.27
C PHE A 120 32.26 -33.49 24.82
N HIS A 121 31.17 -34.10 24.37
CA HIS A 121 30.79 -35.42 24.84
C HIS A 121 31.74 -36.52 24.34
N THR A 122 32.21 -36.46 23.09
CA THR A 122 33.16 -37.45 22.55
C THR A 122 34.57 -37.23 23.07
N PHE A 123 35.14 -36.02 22.91
CA PHE A 123 36.46 -35.70 23.43
C PHE A 123 36.49 -35.77 24.94
N GLY A 124 35.47 -35.26 25.64
CA GLY A 124 35.36 -35.38 27.09
C GLY A 124 35.32 -36.84 27.54
N LYS A 125 34.50 -37.70 26.92
CA LYS A 125 34.48 -39.14 27.26
C LYS A 125 35.81 -39.83 26.99
N VAL A 126 36.44 -39.55 25.85
CA VAL A 126 37.73 -40.16 25.49
C VAL A 126 38.83 -39.66 26.42
N HIS A 127 38.89 -38.36 26.68
CA HIS A 127 39.92 -37.77 27.52
C HIS A 127 39.74 -38.16 29.00
N VAL A 128 38.50 -38.22 29.50
CA VAL A 128 38.21 -38.75 30.85
C VAL A 128 38.58 -40.24 30.92
N ARG A 129 38.21 -41.07 29.93
CA ARG A 129 38.64 -42.48 29.90
C ARG A 129 40.15 -42.62 29.83
N TYR A 130 40.84 -41.79 29.06
CA TYR A 130 42.28 -41.83 28.91
C TYR A 130 42.98 -41.41 30.21
N VAL A 131 42.51 -40.33 30.85
CA VAL A 131 43.04 -39.83 32.13
C VAL A 131 42.73 -40.82 33.26
N VAL A 132 41.48 -41.23 33.44
CA VAL A 132 41.08 -42.23 34.46
C VAL A 132 41.78 -43.56 34.20
N GLY A 133 41.92 -43.99 32.94
CA GLY A 133 42.64 -45.20 32.57
C GLY A 133 44.12 -45.12 32.93
N ARG A 134 44.79 -43.99 32.65
CA ARG A 134 46.22 -43.80 32.94
C ARG A 134 46.51 -43.59 34.43
N PHE A 135 45.67 -42.85 35.16
CA PHE A 135 45.80 -42.68 36.61
C PHE A 135 45.36 -43.94 37.38
N GLY A 136 44.30 -44.60 36.93
CA GLY A 136 43.81 -45.87 37.48
C GLY A 136 44.83 -46.99 37.31
N THR A 137 45.40 -47.16 36.13
CA THR A 137 46.48 -48.14 35.90
C THR A 137 47.74 -47.81 36.67
N LYS A 138 48.16 -46.53 36.77
CA LYS A 138 49.28 -46.13 37.62
C LYS A 138 49.05 -46.46 39.10
N ARG A 139 47.84 -46.19 39.63
CA ARG A 139 47.47 -46.60 41.01
C ARG A 139 47.44 -48.12 41.16
N TYR A 140 46.87 -48.85 40.20
CA TYR A 140 46.72 -50.30 40.26
C TYR A 140 48.06 -51.03 40.17
N VAL A 141 48.96 -50.57 39.29
CA VAL A 141 50.33 -51.10 39.18
C VAL A 141 51.13 -50.77 40.43
N SER A 142 51.01 -49.56 40.99
CA SER A 142 51.62 -49.23 42.29
C SER A 142 51.11 -50.13 43.41
N TYR A 143 49.80 -50.36 43.51
CA TYR A 143 49.19 -51.26 44.49
C TYR A 143 49.66 -52.72 44.33
N LYS A 144 49.73 -53.20 43.08
CA LYS A 144 50.21 -54.55 42.74
C LYS A 144 51.71 -54.70 43.01
N HIS A 145 52.53 -53.67 42.74
CA HIS A 145 53.95 -53.67 43.09
C HIS A 145 54.16 -53.70 44.59
N ILE A 146 53.39 -52.94 45.37
CA ILE A 146 53.46 -52.95 46.85
C ILE A 146 53.08 -54.32 47.41
N ASN A 147 52.00 -54.94 46.91
CA ASN A 147 51.60 -56.28 47.35
C ASN A 147 52.56 -57.39 46.89
N ASN A 148 53.11 -57.29 45.67
CA ASN A 148 54.13 -58.23 45.22
C ASN A 148 55.45 -58.05 45.96
N HIS A 149 55.85 -56.82 46.33
CA HIS A 149 57.04 -56.63 47.17
C HIS A 149 56.85 -57.27 48.54
N LYS A 150 55.67 -57.11 49.16
CA LYS A 150 55.34 -57.81 50.42
C LYS A 150 55.40 -59.34 50.26
N ASN A 151 54.84 -59.88 49.18
CA ASN A 151 54.86 -61.32 48.92
C ASN A 151 56.28 -61.84 48.61
N VAL A 152 57.09 -61.12 47.82
CA VAL A 152 58.46 -61.53 47.49
C VAL A 152 59.39 -61.39 48.71
N THR A 153 59.17 -60.40 49.58
CA THR A 153 59.85 -60.39 50.89
C THR A 153 59.41 -61.56 51.76
N SER A 154 58.14 -61.99 51.75
CA SER A 154 57.76 -63.18 52.52
C SER A 154 58.32 -64.49 51.93
N TYR A 155 58.41 -64.64 50.61
CA TYR A 155 58.96 -65.86 49.98
C TYR A 155 60.50 -65.94 50.09
N ASN A 156 61.22 -64.82 50.02
CA ASN A 156 62.67 -64.83 50.18
C ASN A 156 63.13 -65.04 51.63
N TYR A 157 62.29 -64.77 52.63
CA TYR A 157 62.55 -65.21 54.00
C TYR A 157 62.20 -66.69 54.25
N VAL A 158 61.26 -67.26 53.48
CA VAL A 158 60.85 -68.68 53.66
C VAL A 158 61.72 -69.64 52.84
N SER A 159 62.26 -69.24 51.68
CA SER A 159 63.09 -70.11 50.83
C SER A 159 64.56 -70.22 51.28
N GLN A 160 65.05 -69.31 52.13
CA GLN A 160 66.41 -69.41 52.72
C GLN A 160 66.44 -70.17 54.06
N HIS A 161 65.31 -70.70 54.55
CA HIS A 161 65.25 -71.42 55.82
C HIS A 161 64.83 -72.90 55.74
N ILE A 162 64.67 -73.48 54.55
CA ILE A 162 64.23 -74.87 54.39
C ILE A 162 65.16 -75.62 53.42
N LEU A 163 66.45 -75.74 53.78
CA LEU A 163 67.39 -76.73 53.23
C LEU A 163 68.43 -77.20 54.27
N ASN A 164 68.14 -76.99 55.55
CA ASN A 164 68.78 -77.70 56.66
C ASN A 164 67.65 -78.39 57.43
N TYR A 165 67.85 -79.67 57.76
CA TYR A 165 66.92 -80.64 58.36
C TYR A 165 66.30 -81.65 57.39
N CYS A 166 67.17 -82.52 56.84
CA CYS A 166 66.89 -83.95 56.71
C CYS A 166 66.75 -84.59 58.12
N PRO A 167 66.08 -85.74 58.23
CA PRO A 167 66.85 -86.99 58.18
C PRO A 167 66.63 -87.80 56.90
#